data_AF-A0A537MM45-F1
#
_entry.id   AF-A0A537MM45-F1
#
_cell.length_a   1.000
_cell.length_b   1.000
_cell.length_c   1.000
_cell.angle_alpha   90.00
_cell.angle_beta   90.00
_cell.angle_gamma   90.00
#
_symmetry.space_group_name_H-M   'P 1'
#
loop_
_entity.id
_entity.type
_entity.pdbx_description
1 polymer ?
#
loop_
_entity_poly.entity_id
_entity_poly.type
_entity_poly.pdbx_seq_one_letter_code
_entity_poly.pdbx_strand_id
1 'polypeptide(L)'
;MVLLDSEVLRDSDVQESTRLALCSNARIDKAGLQLLRGSTAHLRRLYAGGFIRASRVLNTRASGNVLFVQPGRLELEEHYWDKELSAQFVGGEGVRDPDMLKRLYDLGELRLKEMDEAGIDMQILSHGAPSAQKLSGPDAVALTRRVNDRLHAAVQANPKRFGAFAAL
;
A
#
# COMPACT_ATOMS: atom_id res chain seq x y z
N MET A 1 -19.04 -8.74 -29.42
CA MET A 1 -19.00 -10.19 -29.15
C MET A 1 -17.58 -10.67 -29.34
N VAL A 2 -16.81 -10.69 -28.25
CA VAL A 2 -15.53 -11.41 -28.13
C VAL A 2 -15.58 -12.01 -26.73
N LEU A 3 -15.67 -13.34 -26.68
CA LEU A 3 -15.54 -14.16 -25.48
C LEU A 3 -14.07 -14.16 -25.05
N LEU A 4 -13.81 -13.97 -23.75
CA LEU A 4 -12.56 -14.41 -23.13
C LEU A 4 -12.92 -15.19 -21.87
N ASP A 5 -12.27 -16.34 -21.79
CA ASP A 5 -12.58 -17.48 -20.95
C ASP A 5 -12.39 -17.24 -19.46
N SER A 6 -13.21 -17.94 -18.70
CA SER A 6 -13.13 -18.11 -17.25
C SER A 6 -11.99 -19.07 -16.89
N GLU A 7 -10.83 -18.55 -16.53
CA GLU A 7 -9.85 -19.31 -15.74
C GLU A 7 -10.06 -19.04 -14.25
N VAL A 8 -10.53 -20.09 -13.59
CA VAL A 8 -10.70 -20.20 -12.15
C VAL A 8 -9.31 -20.20 -11.50
N LEU A 9 -8.96 -19.10 -10.84
CA LEU A 9 -7.84 -19.07 -9.89
C LEU A 9 -8.15 -20.03 -8.73
N ARG A 10 -7.25 -20.98 -8.48
CA ARG A 10 -7.38 -21.98 -7.41
C ARG A 10 -6.90 -21.39 -6.10
N ASP A 11 -7.58 -21.72 -5.00
CA ASP A 11 -7.33 -21.23 -3.63
C ASP A 11 -5.88 -21.35 -3.14
N SER A 12 -5.07 -22.22 -3.74
CA SER A 12 -3.65 -22.38 -3.42
C SER A 12 -2.78 -21.18 -3.81
N ASP A 13 -3.16 -20.45 -4.86
CA ASP A 13 -2.34 -19.35 -5.41
C ASP A 13 -2.47 -18.06 -4.57
N VAL A 14 -3.56 -17.93 -3.80
CA VAL A 14 -3.82 -16.78 -2.91
C VAL A 14 -3.05 -16.91 -1.58
N GLN A 15 -2.68 -18.13 -1.16
CA GLN A 15 -1.94 -18.34 0.08
C GLN A 15 -0.42 -18.13 -0.04
N GLU A 16 0.14 -18.20 -1.26
CA GLU A 16 1.58 -18.03 -1.48
C GLU A 16 1.99 -16.55 -1.63
N SER A 17 1.11 -15.68 -2.12
CA SER A 17 1.35 -14.22 -2.16
C SER A 17 1.44 -13.61 -0.75
N THR A 18 0.75 -14.18 0.22
CA THR A 18 0.75 -13.73 1.62
C THR A 18 2.05 -14.12 2.34
N ARG A 19 2.77 -15.14 1.86
CA ARG A 19 4.07 -15.56 2.43
C ARG A 19 5.25 -14.74 1.90
N LEU A 20 5.19 -14.23 0.67
CA LEU A 20 6.28 -13.44 0.10
C LEU A 20 6.32 -11.98 0.59
N ALA A 21 5.21 -11.45 1.10
CA ALA A 21 5.17 -10.08 1.61
C ALA A 21 5.89 -9.89 2.98
N LEU A 22 6.32 -10.97 3.64
CA LEU A 22 6.84 -10.92 5.02
C LEU A 22 8.32 -11.32 5.20
N CYS A 23 9.06 -11.57 4.12
CA CYS A 23 10.49 -11.90 4.21
C CYS A 23 11.35 -11.14 3.20
N SER A 24 11.59 -9.85 3.45
CA SER A 24 12.79 -9.19 2.92
C SER A 24 13.33 -8.14 3.90
N ASN A 25 13.76 -8.62 5.08
CA ASN A 25 14.72 -7.89 5.90
C ASN A 25 16.13 -8.06 5.29
N ALA A 26 16.37 -7.46 4.14
CA ALA A 26 17.74 -7.25 3.65
C ALA A 26 18.29 -5.99 4.31
N ARG A 27 19.02 -6.17 5.42
CA ARG A 27 19.85 -5.13 6.04
C ARG A 27 20.90 -4.69 5.01
N ILE A 28 20.95 -3.40 4.70
CA ILE A 28 22.18 -2.76 4.23
C ILE A 28 22.75 -1.99 5.42
N ASP A 29 23.88 -2.46 5.89
CA ASP A 29 24.69 -1.92 6.96
C ASP A 29 25.41 -0.63 6.53
N LYS A 30 25.60 0.26 7.52
CA LYS A 30 26.35 1.52 7.38
C LYS A 30 27.84 1.21 7.18
N ALA A 31 28.32 1.20 5.93
CA ALA A 31 29.74 1.38 5.65
C ALA A 31 29.98 2.08 4.30
N GLY A 32 30.42 3.33 4.38
CA GLY A 32 31.38 3.97 3.47
C GLY A 32 31.08 3.97 1.97
N LEU A 33 30.38 5.00 1.49
CA LEU A 33 30.46 5.41 0.09
C LEU A 33 31.83 6.05 -0.17
N GLN A 34 32.80 5.27 -0.67
CA GLN A 34 34.08 5.80 -1.12
C GLN A 34 33.95 6.18 -2.60
N LEU A 35 33.89 7.49 -2.85
CA LEU A 35 33.84 8.11 -4.18
C LEU A 35 35.13 7.84 -4.95
N LEU A 36 35.12 6.86 -5.86
CA LEU A 36 36.14 6.74 -6.89
C LEU A 36 35.86 7.79 -7.99
N ARG A 37 36.79 8.74 -8.10
CA ARG A 37 36.90 9.67 -9.23
C ARG A 37 37.22 8.86 -10.48
N GLY A 38 36.35 8.88 -11.48
CA GLY A 38 36.55 8.16 -12.74
C GLY A 38 35.78 8.80 -13.90
N SER A 39 36.51 9.09 -14.96
CA SER A 39 36.12 9.75 -16.21
C SER A 39 35.01 9.03 -16.99
N THR A 40 34.27 9.81 -17.77
CA THR A 40 33.28 9.42 -18.78
C THR A 40 33.83 8.39 -19.78
N ALA A 41 33.35 7.14 -19.76
CA ALA A 41 33.22 6.29 -20.94
C ALA A 41 32.49 4.96 -20.62
N HIS A 42 31.55 4.59 -21.50
CA HIS A 42 31.03 3.24 -21.75
C HIS A 42 30.29 2.50 -20.63
N LEU A 43 28.97 2.32 -20.78
CA LEU A 43 28.33 1.02 -20.55
C LEU A 43 27.12 0.85 -21.49
N ARG A 44 27.30 -0.05 -22.47
CA ARG A 44 26.27 -0.58 -23.37
C ARG A 44 25.55 -1.74 -22.67
N ARG A 45 24.20 -1.71 -22.72
CA ARG A 45 23.25 -2.84 -22.86
C ARG A 45 23.24 -3.91 -21.76
N LEU A 46 22.07 -4.17 -21.17
CA LEU A 46 21.32 -5.45 -21.20
C LEU A 46 19.95 -5.33 -20.46
N TYR A 47 18.90 -5.55 -21.24
CA TYR A 47 17.59 -6.21 -21.00
C TYR A 47 16.62 -5.86 -19.85
N ALA A 48 15.41 -5.51 -20.32
CA ALA A 48 14.09 -6.07 -20.01
C ALA A 48 13.52 -5.97 -18.59
N GLY A 49 12.53 -5.07 -18.47
CA GLY A 49 11.63 -4.94 -17.33
C GLY A 49 11.20 -3.48 -17.23
N GLY A 50 9.97 -3.17 -17.63
CA GLY A 50 9.48 -1.80 -17.75
C GLY A 50 9.53 -1.02 -16.44
N PHE A 51 10.58 -0.23 -16.26
CA PHE A 51 10.63 0.88 -15.31
C PHE A 51 10.72 2.18 -16.12
N ILE A 52 9.63 2.95 -16.17
CA ILE A 52 9.73 4.33 -16.65
C ILE A 52 10.39 5.13 -15.53
N ARG A 53 11.72 5.27 -15.60
CA ARG A 53 12.46 6.24 -14.79
C ARG A 53 12.22 7.63 -15.39
N ALA A 54 11.21 8.34 -14.90
CA ALA A 54 11.11 9.77 -15.12
C ALA A 54 12.01 10.50 -14.12
N SER A 55 13.31 10.53 -14.40
CA SER A 55 14.26 11.35 -13.65
C SER A 55 14.00 12.82 -14.00
N ARG A 56 13.26 13.55 -13.16
CA ARG A 56 13.13 15.01 -13.33
C ARG A 56 14.44 15.67 -12.92
N VAL A 57 15.28 16.00 -13.90
CA VAL A 57 16.46 16.85 -13.68
C VAL A 57 15.99 18.29 -13.64
N LEU A 58 15.84 18.86 -12.44
CA LEU A 58 15.68 20.31 -12.28
C LEU A 58 17.06 20.95 -12.43
N ASN A 59 17.30 21.57 -13.59
CA ASN A 59 18.52 22.33 -13.85
C ASN A 59 18.46 23.66 -13.10
N THR A 60 19.11 23.75 -11.95
CA THR A 60 19.40 25.03 -11.29
C THR A 60 20.86 25.38 -11.54
N ARG A 61 21.09 26.40 -12.36
CA ARG A 61 22.42 26.99 -12.56
C ARG A 61 22.78 27.84 -11.35
N ALA A 62 23.54 27.29 -10.41
CA ALA A 62 24.56 27.97 -9.61
C ALA A 62 25.09 27.03 -8.52
N SER A 63 26.41 26.86 -8.48
CA SER A 63 27.20 26.30 -7.36
C SER A 63 26.63 25.08 -6.62
N GLY A 64 27.10 23.89 -7.04
CA GLY A 64 27.49 22.81 -6.12
C GLY A 64 26.47 22.35 -5.07
N ASN A 65 25.44 21.63 -5.50
CA ASN A 65 24.98 20.36 -4.91
C ASN A 65 23.68 19.95 -5.61
N VAL A 66 23.68 18.81 -6.29
CA VAL A 66 22.45 18.21 -6.82
C VAL A 66 21.75 17.54 -5.64
N LEU A 67 20.66 18.13 -5.16
CA LEU A 67 19.79 17.47 -4.18
C LEU A 67 19.00 16.37 -4.88
N PHE A 68 19.41 15.12 -4.68
CA PHE A 68 18.58 13.97 -5.04
C PHE A 68 17.51 13.81 -3.96
N VAL A 69 16.32 14.35 -4.22
CA VAL A 69 15.13 14.03 -3.42
C VAL A 69 14.65 12.65 -3.88
N GLN A 70 14.64 11.66 -2.99
CA GLN A 70 13.98 10.39 -3.29
C GLN A 70 12.48 10.66 -3.48
N PRO A 71 11.84 10.12 -4.53
CA PRO A 71 10.41 10.24 -4.68
C PRO A 71 9.71 9.56 -3.50
N GLY A 72 8.66 10.19 -3.00
CA GLY A 72 7.92 9.66 -1.85
C GLY A 72 7.29 8.30 -2.15
N ARG A 73 7.21 7.44 -1.14
CA ARG A 73 6.65 6.10 -1.23
C ARG A 73 5.15 6.15 -0.92
N LEU A 74 4.34 5.80 -1.93
CA LEU A 74 2.89 5.71 -1.86
C LEU A 74 2.45 4.25 -2.02
N GLU A 75 1.64 3.76 -1.10
CA GLU A 75 1.03 2.42 -1.18
C GLU A 75 -0.47 2.54 -1.49
N LEU A 76 -0.98 1.70 -2.40
CA LEU A 76 -2.32 1.86 -2.99
C LEU A 76 -3.38 0.87 -2.51
N GLU A 77 -2.98 -0.25 -1.91
CA GLU A 77 -3.89 -1.35 -1.53
C GLU A 77 -3.75 -1.68 -0.05
N GLU A 78 -3.91 -0.67 0.79
CA GLU A 78 -3.68 -0.80 2.22
C GLU A 78 -5.01 -1.07 2.94
N HIS A 79 -5.17 -2.30 3.42
CA HIS A 79 -6.42 -2.70 4.04
C HIS A 79 -6.58 -2.13 5.45
N TYR A 80 -7.81 -1.70 5.73
CA TYR A 80 -8.32 -1.46 7.08
C TYR A 80 -9.64 -2.20 7.25
N TRP A 81 -10.02 -2.45 8.50
CA TRP A 81 -11.33 -3.00 8.83
C TRP A 81 -12.13 -2.02 9.68
N ASP A 82 -13.40 -1.89 9.34
CA ASP A 82 -14.38 -1.18 10.16
C ASP A 82 -15.11 -2.18 11.08
N LYS A 83 -15.23 -1.85 12.37
CA LYS A 83 -15.81 -2.77 13.37
C LYS A 83 -17.29 -3.10 13.13
N GLU A 84 -18.05 -2.15 12.58
CA GLU A 84 -19.48 -2.34 12.34
C GLU A 84 -19.72 -3.24 11.13
N LEU A 85 -18.93 -3.02 10.07
CA LEU A 85 -18.99 -3.83 8.84
C LEU A 85 -18.38 -5.22 9.05
N SER A 86 -17.23 -5.33 9.73
CA SER A 86 -16.60 -6.63 9.98
C SER A 86 -17.45 -7.53 10.86
N ALA A 87 -18.26 -6.96 11.76
CA ALA A 87 -19.20 -7.71 12.60
C ALA A 87 -20.32 -8.43 11.81
N GLN A 88 -20.53 -8.08 10.53
CA GLN A 88 -21.48 -8.78 9.66
C GLN A 88 -20.97 -10.16 9.21
N PHE A 89 -19.67 -10.43 9.37
CA PHE A 89 -19.04 -11.67 8.92
C PHE A 89 -18.75 -12.59 10.11
N VAL A 90 -19.30 -13.80 10.05
CA VAL A 90 -19.10 -14.85 11.04
C VAL A 90 -18.42 -16.06 10.40
N GLY A 91 -17.76 -16.90 11.21
CA GLY A 91 -17.01 -18.06 10.71
C GLY A 91 -15.71 -17.67 10.04
N GLY A 92 -15.25 -18.46 9.05
CA GLY A 92 -13.92 -18.32 8.45
C GLY A 92 -13.61 -16.94 7.84
N GLU A 93 -14.63 -16.16 7.51
CA GLU A 93 -14.48 -14.82 6.92
C GLU A 93 -14.26 -13.72 7.97
N GLY A 94 -14.64 -13.97 9.23
CA GLY A 94 -14.38 -13.07 10.36
C GLY A 94 -13.17 -13.46 11.20
N VAL A 95 -12.64 -14.69 11.02
CA VAL A 95 -11.48 -15.18 11.77
C VAL A 95 -10.19 -14.67 11.15
N ARG A 96 -9.41 -13.98 11.96
CA ARG A 96 -8.08 -13.48 11.62
C ARG A 96 -7.16 -13.60 12.83
N ASP A 97 -5.86 -13.62 12.57
CA ASP A 97 -4.86 -13.55 13.62
C ASP A 97 -5.07 -12.27 14.49
N PRO A 98 -5.01 -12.37 15.85
CA PRO A 98 -5.28 -11.24 16.73
C PRO A 98 -4.35 -10.03 16.52
N ASP A 99 -3.06 -10.26 16.23
CA ASP A 99 -2.11 -9.18 16.00
C ASP A 99 -2.41 -8.49 14.67
N MET A 100 -2.82 -9.26 13.66
CA MET A 100 -3.30 -8.69 12.40
C MET A 100 -4.57 -7.86 12.60
N LEU A 101 -5.54 -8.33 13.38
CA LEU A 101 -6.76 -7.56 13.68
C LEU A 101 -6.44 -6.23 14.36
N LYS A 102 -5.49 -6.22 15.31
CA LYS A 102 -5.03 -5.00 15.96
C LYS A 102 -4.55 -3.96 14.93
N ARG A 103 -3.75 -4.38 13.93
CA ARG A 103 -3.23 -3.51 12.87
C ARG A 103 -4.31 -3.08 11.86
N LEU A 104 -5.24 -3.98 11.53
CA LEU A 104 -6.35 -3.68 10.61
C LEU A 104 -7.34 -2.64 11.20
N TYR A 105 -7.58 -2.67 12.51
CA TYR A 105 -8.46 -1.73 13.20
C TYR A 105 -7.78 -0.42 13.60
N ASP A 106 -6.45 -0.36 13.60
CA ASP A 106 -5.71 0.85 13.94
C ASP A 106 -5.46 1.72 12.70
N LEU A 107 -6.12 2.88 12.67
CA LEU A 107 -5.88 3.96 11.71
C LEU A 107 -5.16 5.14 12.37
N GLY A 108 -4.49 4.89 13.50
CA GLY A 108 -3.90 5.89 14.36
C GLY A 108 -2.42 5.65 14.60
N GLU A 109 -2.01 5.68 15.86
CA GLU A 109 -0.61 5.70 16.27
C GLU A 109 0.18 4.48 15.80
N LEU A 110 -0.41 3.27 15.87
CA LEU A 110 0.30 2.05 15.48
C LEU A 110 0.59 2.06 13.98
N ARG A 111 -0.42 2.35 13.15
CA ARG A 111 -0.24 2.40 11.70
C ARG A 111 0.73 3.48 11.27
N LEU A 112 0.61 4.69 11.82
CA LEU A 112 1.50 5.81 11.48
C LEU A 112 2.95 5.50 11.85
N LYS A 113 3.17 4.90 13.03
CA LYS A 113 4.50 4.46 13.46
C LYS A 113 5.09 3.43 12.49
N GLU A 114 4.32 2.43 12.12
CA GLU A 114 4.78 1.40 11.18
C GLU A 114 5.05 1.97 9.77
N MET A 115 4.26 2.96 9.33
CA MET A 115 4.53 3.71 8.10
C MET A 115 5.87 4.46 8.18
N ASP A 116 6.14 5.13 9.29
CA ASP A 116 7.40 5.85 9.50
C ASP A 116 8.60 4.90 9.50
N GLU A 117 8.50 3.75 10.18
CA GLU A 117 9.53 2.71 10.22
C GLU A 117 9.79 2.09 8.84
N ALA A 118 8.74 1.95 8.02
CA ALA A 118 8.83 1.41 6.66
C ALA A 118 9.17 2.46 5.58
N GLY A 119 9.30 3.74 5.95
CA GLY A 119 9.53 4.84 5.01
C GLY A 119 8.38 5.05 4.03
N ILE A 120 7.14 4.88 4.47
CA ILE A 120 5.92 5.09 3.67
C ILE A 120 5.38 6.50 3.95
N ASP A 121 5.36 7.33 2.91
CA ASP A 121 4.86 8.70 3.03
C ASP A 121 3.33 8.73 3.10
N MET A 122 2.66 7.92 2.27
CA MET A 122 1.20 7.86 2.20
C MET A 122 0.68 6.45 1.90
N GLN A 123 -0.47 6.13 2.51
CA GLN A 123 -1.25 4.94 2.20
C GLN A 123 -2.62 5.34 1.65
N ILE A 124 -3.07 4.68 0.59
CA ILE A 124 -4.46 4.74 0.12
C ILE A 124 -5.20 3.55 0.72
N LEU A 125 -6.13 3.86 1.62
CA LEU A 125 -6.84 2.88 2.41
C LEU A 125 -8.07 2.34 1.68
N SER A 126 -8.29 1.03 1.78
CA SER A 126 -9.50 0.36 1.29
C SER A 126 -10.03 -0.63 2.34
N HIS A 127 -11.35 -0.81 2.41
CA HIS A 127 -11.89 -1.78 3.36
C HIS A 127 -11.51 -3.20 2.92
N GLY A 128 -10.95 -4.00 3.84
CA GLY A 128 -10.55 -5.36 3.52
C GLY A 128 -11.73 -6.27 3.15
N ALA A 129 -11.45 -7.31 2.37
CA ALA A 129 -12.47 -8.29 1.96
C ALA A 129 -13.13 -8.97 3.19
N PRO A 130 -14.44 -9.29 3.11
CA PRO A 130 -15.31 -9.20 1.93
C PRO A 130 -16.01 -7.84 1.76
N SER A 131 -15.74 -6.84 2.62
CA SER A 131 -16.33 -5.49 2.57
C SER A 131 -17.85 -5.51 2.35
N ALA A 132 -18.45 -4.59 1.59
CA ALA A 132 -19.90 -4.48 1.41
C ALA A 132 -20.48 -5.50 0.41
N GLN A 133 -19.65 -6.29 -0.28
CA GLN A 133 -20.03 -7.11 -1.44
C GLN A 133 -21.11 -8.16 -1.15
N LYS A 134 -21.24 -8.60 0.11
CA LYS A 134 -22.23 -9.61 0.52
C LYS A 134 -23.48 -9.03 1.17
N LEU A 135 -23.51 -7.71 1.37
CA LEU A 135 -24.65 -7.03 1.96
C LEU A 135 -25.68 -6.72 0.87
N SER A 136 -26.96 -6.66 1.25
CA SER A 136 -28.03 -6.33 0.31
C SER A 136 -29.09 -5.44 0.96
N GLY A 137 -29.84 -4.74 0.11
CA GLY A 137 -30.95 -3.89 0.53
C GLY A 137 -30.52 -2.52 1.07
N PRO A 138 -31.50 -1.72 1.53
CA PRO A 138 -31.26 -0.35 2.02
C PRO A 138 -30.29 -0.27 3.21
N ASP A 139 -30.26 -1.31 4.05
CA ASP A 139 -29.39 -1.37 5.21
C ASP A 139 -27.91 -1.49 4.82
N ALA A 140 -27.61 -2.19 3.72
CA ALA A 140 -26.27 -2.25 3.14
C ALA A 140 -25.78 -0.85 2.75
N VAL A 141 -26.60 -0.10 2.02
CA VAL A 141 -26.27 1.27 1.59
C VAL A 141 -26.04 2.19 2.79
N ALA A 142 -26.91 2.09 3.81
CA ALA A 142 -26.78 2.88 5.02
C ALA A 142 -25.51 2.54 5.80
N LEU A 143 -25.16 1.26 5.93
CA LEU A 143 -23.95 0.80 6.60
C LEU A 143 -22.69 1.23 5.83
N THR A 144 -22.62 0.97 4.52
CA THR A 144 -21.49 1.34 3.68
C THR A 144 -21.23 2.85 3.71
N ARG A 145 -22.28 3.68 3.75
CA ARG A 145 -22.13 5.13 3.93
C ARG A 145 -21.45 5.48 5.25
N ARG A 146 -21.91 4.92 6.38
CA ARG A 146 -21.29 5.17 7.69
C ARG A 146 -19.83 4.70 7.75
N VAL A 147 -19.51 3.59 7.09
CA VAL A 147 -18.13 3.10 6.94
C VAL A 147 -17.27 4.12 6.21
N ASN A 148 -17.76 4.64 5.08
CA ASN A 148 -17.05 5.68 4.32
C ASN A 148 -16.90 6.99 5.10
N ASP A 149 -17.91 7.39 5.90
CA ASP A 149 -17.85 8.58 6.75
C ASP A 149 -16.76 8.44 7.83
N ARG A 150 -16.63 7.27 8.46
CA ARG A 150 -15.57 6.99 9.43
C ARG A 150 -14.19 6.96 8.79
N LEU A 151 -14.07 6.35 7.61
CA LEU A 151 -12.81 6.36 6.85
C LEU A 151 -12.42 7.79 6.46
N HIS A 152 -13.39 8.60 6.02
CA HIS A 152 -13.16 10.00 5.71
C HIS A 152 -12.65 10.77 6.94
N ALA A 153 -13.23 10.55 8.12
CA ALA A 153 -12.75 11.16 9.36
C ALA A 153 -11.29 10.77 9.68
N ALA A 154 -10.91 9.49 9.49
CA ALA A 154 -9.54 9.04 9.66
C ALA A 154 -8.57 9.70 8.66
N VAL A 155 -8.98 9.87 7.41
CA VAL A 155 -8.22 10.59 6.39
C VAL A 155 -8.07 12.07 6.78
N GLN A 156 -9.12 12.73 7.24
CA GLN A 156 -9.07 14.13 7.67
C GLN A 156 -8.18 14.36 8.89
N ALA A 157 -8.02 13.36 9.77
CA ALA A 157 -7.10 13.43 10.89
C ALA A 157 -5.62 13.44 10.42
N ASN A 158 -5.31 12.78 9.30
CA ASN A 158 -3.94 12.66 8.78
C ASN A 158 -3.88 12.79 7.23
N PRO A 159 -4.28 13.93 6.64
CA PRO A 159 -4.52 14.04 5.19
C PRO A 159 -3.25 14.01 4.34
N LYS A 160 -2.08 14.17 4.98
CA LYS A 160 -0.77 14.01 4.31
C LYS A 160 -0.29 12.56 4.30
N ARG A 161 -0.90 11.70 5.12
CA ARG A 161 -0.49 10.30 5.31
C ARG A 161 -1.52 9.32 4.76
N PHE A 162 -2.77 9.74 4.63
CA PHE A 162 -3.84 8.87 4.14
C PHE A 162 -4.59 9.47 2.95
N GLY A 163 -4.90 8.61 1.98
CA GLY A 163 -6.03 8.74 1.06
C GLY A 163 -6.94 7.51 1.20
N ALA A 164 -8.01 7.43 0.42
CA ALA A 164 -8.97 6.32 0.55
C ALA A 164 -9.72 6.00 -0.74
N PHE A 165 -10.06 4.72 -0.90
CA PHE A 165 -11.10 4.24 -1.80
C PHE A 165 -12.39 4.01 -1.02
N ALA A 166 -13.52 4.45 -1.59
CA ALA A 166 -14.83 4.21 -1.01
C ALA A 166 -15.18 2.72 -1.09
N ALA A 167 -15.76 2.18 -0.02
CA ALA A 167 -16.53 0.95 -0.09
C ALA A 167 -17.85 1.22 -0.83
N LEU A 168 -18.29 0.28 -1.66
CA LEU A 168 -19.49 0.39 -2.50
C LEU A 168 -20.35 -0.87 -2.37
#